data_AF-A0A916HAW6-F1
#
_entry.id   AF-A0A916HAW6-F1
#
_cell.length_a   1.000
_cell.length_b   1.000
_cell.length_c   1.000
_cell.angle_alpha   90.00
_cell.angle_beta   90.00
_cell.angle_gamma   90.00
#
_symmetry.space_group_name_H-M   'P 1'
#
loop_
_entity.id
_entity.type
_entity.pdbx_description
1 polymer ?
#
loop_
_entity_poly.entity_id
_entity_poly.type
_entity_poly.pdbx_seq_one_letter_code
_entity_poly.pdbx_strand_id
1 'polypeptide(L)'
;MEVAVKIRWTPRRIRVTAAYSLVGFLIAMLFSPVLLVFLLPTIHSMAWMVVCVPLACMIGYTVVGISARGTCRKSPAGPAGIAAGLIIGSIVIAFFASNAGTNIYMTLALPLFGLAQALGGYRGALRGLRENLGGPVPGVGSICAHCGYDLSATAGGWKCPECGGELRYASREAEV
;
A
#
# COMPACT_ATOMS: atom_id res chain seq x y z
N MET A 1 22.92 29.10 -11.26
CA MET A 1 21.63 29.30 -10.56
C MET A 1 20.87 27.99 -10.62
N GLU A 2 20.85 27.22 -9.53
CA GLU A 2 20.03 26.02 -9.44
C GLU A 2 18.56 26.45 -9.34
N VAL A 3 17.79 26.22 -10.39
CA VAL A 3 16.34 26.40 -10.33
C VAL A 3 15.81 25.32 -9.40
N ALA A 4 15.45 25.70 -8.17
CA ALA A 4 14.77 24.82 -7.23
C ALA A 4 13.40 24.45 -7.80
N VAL A 5 13.36 23.38 -8.59
CA VAL A 5 12.11 22.82 -9.12
C VAL A 5 11.32 22.32 -7.91
N LYS A 6 10.22 23.02 -7.58
CA LYS A 6 9.27 22.55 -6.57
C LYS A 6 8.51 21.37 -7.15
N ILE A 7 9.06 20.17 -6.97
CA ILE A 7 8.46 18.91 -7.41
C ILE A 7 7.14 18.74 -6.65
N ARG A 8 6.02 18.88 -7.35
CA ARG A 8 4.68 18.66 -6.80
C ARG A 8 4.02 17.52 -7.55
N TRP A 9 3.46 16.59 -6.80
CA TRP A 9 2.51 15.62 -7.33
C TRP A 9 1.45 16.35 -8.17
N THR A 10 1.11 15.81 -9.34
CA THR A 10 0.00 16.38 -10.10
C THR A 10 -1.27 16.38 -9.23
N PRO A 11 -2.06 17.48 -9.18
CA PRO A 11 -3.24 17.58 -8.31
C PRO A 11 -4.25 16.45 -8.51
N ARG A 12 -4.29 15.86 -9.72
CA ARG A 12 -5.07 14.67 -10.04
C ARG A 12 -4.57 13.45 -9.29
N ARG A 13 -3.25 13.21 -9.24
CA ARG A 13 -2.65 12.05 -8.60
C ARG A 13 -2.68 12.13 -7.07
N ILE A 14 -2.58 13.34 -6.50
CA ILE A 14 -2.82 13.55 -5.07
C ILE A 14 -4.24 13.11 -4.72
N ARG A 15 -5.25 13.59 -5.47
CA ARG A 15 -6.66 13.24 -5.24
C ARG A 15 -6.91 11.74 -5.37
N VAL A 16 -6.35 11.11 -6.39
CA VAL A 16 -6.47 9.66 -6.60
C VAL A 16 -5.77 8.88 -5.48
N THR A 17 -4.58 9.28 -5.08
CA THR A 17 -3.83 8.63 -4.00
C THR A 17 -4.56 8.78 -2.67
N ALA A 18 -5.06 9.98 -2.35
CA ALA A 18 -5.87 10.24 -1.16
C ALA A 18 -7.16 9.40 -1.15
N ALA A 19 -7.85 9.31 -2.28
CA ALA A 19 -9.04 8.47 -2.41
C ALA A 19 -8.71 6.98 -2.14
N TYR A 20 -7.62 6.46 -2.71
CA TYR A 20 -7.21 5.07 -2.47
C TYR A 20 -6.59 4.84 -1.09
N SER A 21 -5.99 5.85 -0.46
CA SER A 21 -5.62 5.82 0.95
C SER A 21 -6.87 5.67 1.83
N LEU A 22 -7.93 6.43 1.55
CA LEU A 22 -9.21 6.31 2.26
C LEU A 22 -9.84 4.93 2.04
N VAL A 23 -9.82 4.41 0.81
CA VAL A 23 -10.29 3.04 0.53
C VAL A 23 -9.47 2.01 1.30
N GLY A 24 -8.14 2.13 1.33
CA GLY A 24 -7.26 1.26 2.12
C GLY A 24 -7.60 1.32 3.61
N PHE A 25 -7.83 2.52 4.15
CA PHE A 25 -8.27 2.72 5.53
C PHE A 25 -9.59 1.99 5.83
N LEU A 26 -10.60 2.15 4.99
CA LEU A 26 -11.90 1.47 5.14
C LEU A 26 -11.76 -0.05 5.03
N ILE A 27 -10.94 -0.54 4.10
CA ILE A 27 -10.64 -1.97 3.97
C ILE A 27 -10.01 -2.49 5.26
N ALA A 28 -8.99 -1.81 5.83
CA ALA A 28 -8.36 -2.27 7.05
C ALA A 28 -9.33 -2.24 8.26
N MET A 29 -10.18 -1.21 8.36
CA MET A 29 -11.19 -1.11 9.42
C MET A 29 -12.24 -2.22 9.35
N LEU A 30 -12.62 -2.68 8.16
CA LEU A 30 -13.64 -3.72 8.00
C LEU A 30 -13.04 -5.12 7.97
N PHE A 31 -11.96 -5.31 7.23
CA PHE A 31 -11.39 -6.62 6.97
C PHE A 31 -10.59 -7.17 8.16
N SER A 32 -9.90 -6.32 8.92
CA SER A 32 -9.13 -6.78 10.08
C SER A 32 -10.03 -7.35 11.19
N PRO A 33 -11.18 -6.74 11.54
CA PRO A 33 -12.17 -7.38 12.41
C PRO A 33 -12.77 -8.65 11.84
N VAL A 34 -13.06 -8.71 10.53
CA VAL A 34 -13.58 -9.95 9.92
C VAL A 34 -12.57 -11.08 10.09
N LEU A 35 -11.29 -10.85 9.80
CA LEU A 35 -10.22 -11.82 10.07
C LEU A 35 -10.16 -12.19 11.55
N LEU A 36 -10.32 -11.22 12.46
CA LEU A 36 -10.36 -11.46 13.90
C LEU A 36 -11.57 -12.31 14.33
N VAL A 37 -12.75 -12.12 13.74
CA VAL A 37 -13.96 -12.91 14.02
C VAL A 37 -13.74 -14.38 13.65
N PHE A 38 -13.08 -14.65 12.54
CA PHE A 38 -12.69 -16.03 12.17
C PHE A 38 -11.70 -16.66 13.16
N LEU A 39 -10.99 -15.84 13.94
CA LEU A 39 -10.08 -16.30 15.00
C LEU A 39 -10.78 -16.48 16.36
N LEU A 40 -12.02 -15.99 16.53
CA LEU A 40 -12.74 -16.08 17.81
C LEU A 40 -12.95 -17.51 18.33
N PRO A 41 -13.26 -18.52 17.50
CA PRO A 41 -13.41 -19.90 17.99
C PRO A 41 -12.08 -20.50 18.48
N THR A 42 -10.95 -19.95 18.00
CA THR A 42 -9.61 -20.48 18.23
C THR A 42 -8.90 -19.88 19.46
N ILE A 43 -9.50 -18.89 20.12
CA ILE A 43 -8.88 -18.19 21.27
C ILE A 43 -8.72 -19.10 22.50
N HIS A 44 -9.43 -20.22 22.56
CA HIS A 44 -9.37 -21.12 23.70
C HIS A 44 -8.00 -21.80 23.88
N SER A 45 -7.11 -21.74 22.88
CA SER A 45 -5.73 -22.23 23.02
C SER A 45 -4.72 -21.34 22.32
N MET A 46 -3.64 -20.98 23.04
CA MET A 46 -2.51 -20.25 22.46
C MET A 46 -1.92 -20.96 21.24
N ALA A 47 -2.00 -22.30 21.18
CA ALA A 47 -1.49 -23.08 20.05
C ALA A 47 -2.17 -22.70 18.73
N TRP A 48 -3.49 -22.43 18.76
CA TRP A 48 -4.20 -22.05 17.54
C TRP A 48 -3.90 -20.62 17.11
N MET A 49 -3.61 -19.70 18.04
CA MET A 49 -3.19 -18.33 17.67
C MET A 49 -1.92 -18.34 16.82
N VAL A 50 -0.96 -19.22 17.14
CA VAL A 50 0.29 -19.37 16.38
C VAL A 50 0.05 -19.81 14.93
N VAL A 51 -1.02 -20.55 14.67
CA VAL A 51 -1.35 -21.03 13.31
C VAL A 51 -2.23 -20.04 12.58
N CYS A 52 -3.28 -19.56 13.24
CA CYS A 52 -4.34 -18.81 12.57
C CYS A 52 -3.96 -17.34 12.33
N VAL A 53 -3.13 -16.72 13.18
CA VAL A 53 -2.65 -15.34 12.95
C VAL A 53 -1.77 -15.25 11.68
N PRO A 54 -0.74 -16.09 11.47
CA PRO A 54 0.02 -16.09 10.23
C PRO A 54 -0.84 -16.38 9.01
N LEU A 55 -1.80 -17.32 9.12
CA LEU A 55 -2.71 -17.64 8.03
C LEU A 55 -3.58 -16.43 7.65
N ALA A 56 -4.15 -15.73 8.63
CA ALA A 56 -4.92 -14.51 8.43
C ALA A 56 -4.04 -13.39 7.82
N CYS A 57 -2.79 -13.23 8.27
CA CYS A 57 -1.82 -12.32 7.65
C CYS A 57 -1.57 -12.67 6.18
N MET A 58 -1.39 -13.95 5.84
CA MET A 58 -1.19 -14.38 4.45
C MET A 58 -2.41 -14.13 3.57
N ILE A 59 -3.61 -14.41 4.07
CA ILE A 59 -4.87 -14.09 3.38
C ILE A 59 -4.98 -12.58 3.17
N GLY A 60 -4.71 -11.79 4.22
CA GLY A 60 -4.65 -10.33 4.17
C GLY A 60 -3.72 -9.80 3.09
N TYR A 61 -2.48 -10.28 3.11
CA TYR A 61 -1.44 -9.92 2.14
C TYR A 61 -1.85 -10.25 0.70
N THR A 62 -2.38 -11.44 0.45
CA THR A 62 -2.72 -11.92 -0.89
C THR A 62 -3.95 -11.22 -1.47
N VAL A 63 -5.05 -11.15 -0.72
CA VAL A 63 -6.31 -10.52 -1.17
C VAL A 63 -6.11 -9.03 -1.44
N VAL A 64 -5.46 -8.30 -0.52
CA VAL A 64 -5.17 -6.87 -0.70
C VAL A 64 -4.17 -6.66 -1.82
N GLY A 65 -3.16 -7.53 -1.96
CA GLY A 65 -2.19 -7.45 -3.05
C GLY A 65 -2.80 -7.63 -4.44
N ILE A 66 -3.70 -8.62 -4.62
CA ILE A 66 -4.42 -8.83 -5.89
C ILE A 66 -5.31 -7.61 -6.21
N SER A 67 -6.02 -7.11 -5.21
CA SER A 67 -6.92 -5.95 -5.36
C SER A 67 -6.16 -4.66 -5.71
N ALA A 68 -5.05 -4.41 -5.02
CA ALA A 68 -4.17 -3.26 -5.30
C ALA A 68 -3.54 -3.36 -6.68
N ARG A 69 -3.12 -4.56 -7.12
CA ARG A 69 -2.63 -4.79 -8.49
C ARG A 69 -3.69 -4.44 -9.52
N GLY A 70 -4.91 -4.98 -9.38
CA GLY A 70 -6.00 -4.72 -10.32
C GLY A 70 -6.37 -3.24 -10.40
N THR A 71 -6.29 -2.54 -9.27
CA THR A 71 -6.53 -1.09 -9.17
C THR A 71 -5.44 -0.30 -9.87
N CYS A 72 -4.17 -0.50 -9.51
CA CYS A 72 -3.04 0.24 -10.07
C CYS A 72 -2.79 -0.08 -11.56
N ARG A 73 -3.27 -1.24 -12.04
CA ARG A 73 -3.27 -1.57 -13.47
C ARG A 73 -4.18 -0.64 -14.28
N LYS A 74 -5.25 -0.11 -13.68
CA LYS A 74 -6.23 0.78 -14.34
C LYS A 74 -5.97 2.26 -14.01
N SER A 75 -5.67 2.55 -12.75
CA SER A 75 -5.54 3.91 -12.22
C SER A 75 -4.22 4.03 -11.44
N PRO A 76 -3.21 4.77 -11.93
CA PRO A 76 -1.88 4.83 -11.31
C PRO A 76 -1.88 5.65 -10.00
N ALA A 77 -2.28 5.01 -8.90
CA ALA A 77 -2.22 5.54 -7.54
C ALA A 77 -0.82 5.38 -6.92
N GLY A 78 -0.49 6.19 -5.92
CA GLY A 78 0.73 6.04 -5.12
C GLY A 78 0.66 4.80 -4.21
N PRO A 79 1.56 3.79 -4.36
CA PRO A 79 1.55 2.58 -3.53
C PRO A 79 1.69 2.87 -2.03
N ALA A 80 2.52 3.86 -1.68
CA ALA A 80 2.74 4.28 -0.30
C ALA A 80 1.44 4.82 0.36
N GLY A 81 0.60 5.53 -0.40
CA GLY A 81 -0.67 6.04 0.09
C GLY A 81 -1.63 4.90 0.46
N ILE A 82 -1.72 3.85 -0.36
CA ILE A 82 -2.55 2.67 -0.09
C ILE A 82 -2.06 1.98 1.19
N ALA A 83 -0.75 1.75 1.30
CA ALA A 83 -0.14 1.12 2.47
C ALA A 83 -0.36 1.93 3.75
N ALA A 84 -0.21 3.25 3.70
CA ALA A 84 -0.45 4.14 4.83
C ALA A 84 -1.90 4.06 5.31
N GLY A 85 -2.86 4.10 4.38
CA GLY A 85 -4.29 3.96 4.71
C GLY A 85 -4.58 2.64 5.46
N LEU A 86 -4.05 1.53 4.97
CA LEU A 86 -4.22 0.21 5.59
C LEU A 86 -3.63 0.15 7.01
N ILE A 87 -2.40 0.65 7.21
CA ILE A 87 -1.78 0.69 8.54
C ILE A 87 -2.59 1.56 9.49
N ILE A 88 -2.93 2.79 9.09
CA ILE A 88 -3.69 3.72 9.94
C ILE A 88 -5.05 3.11 10.32
N GLY A 89 -5.76 2.51 9.37
CA GLY A 89 -7.05 1.84 9.65
C GLY A 89 -6.90 0.71 10.67
N SER A 90 -5.83 -0.08 10.58
CA SER A 90 -5.56 -1.16 11.53
C SER A 90 -5.21 -0.66 12.95
N ILE A 91 -4.51 0.47 13.06
CA ILE A 91 -4.17 1.08 14.36
C ILE A 91 -5.43 1.66 15.01
N VAL A 92 -6.26 2.35 14.21
CA VAL A 92 -7.52 2.94 14.71
C VAL A 92 -8.45 1.84 15.23
N ILE A 93 -8.61 0.74 14.50
CA ILE A 93 -9.47 -0.35 14.97
C ILE A 93 -8.88 -1.08 16.19
N ALA A 94 -7.54 -1.21 16.28
CA ALA A 94 -6.87 -1.73 17.46
C ALA A 94 -7.11 -0.83 18.69
N PHE A 95 -7.08 0.48 18.51
CA PHE A 95 -7.40 1.44 19.57
C PHE A 95 -8.86 1.27 20.05
N PHE A 96 -9.83 1.18 19.14
CA PHE A 96 -11.22 0.92 19.52
C PHE A 96 -11.40 -0.42 20.23
N ALA A 97 -10.75 -1.48 19.75
CA ALA A 97 -10.79 -2.80 20.38
C ALA A 97 -10.24 -2.75 21.82
N SER A 98 -9.09 -2.08 22.01
CA SER A 98 -8.50 -1.89 23.34
C SER A 98 -9.44 -1.18 24.32
N ASN A 99 -10.18 -0.17 23.87
CA ASN A 99 -11.13 0.56 24.71
C ASN A 99 -12.41 -0.25 24.98
N ALA A 100 -12.75 -1.20 24.11
CA ALA A 100 -13.89 -2.11 24.30
C ALA A 100 -13.58 -3.28 25.26
N GLY A 101 -12.37 -3.34 25.83
CA GLY A 101 -11.97 -4.42 26.75
C GLY A 101 -11.65 -5.74 26.07
N THR A 102 -11.27 -5.73 24.78
CA THR A 102 -10.83 -6.96 24.11
C THR A 102 -9.51 -7.48 24.68
N ASN A 103 -9.28 -8.79 24.57
CA ASN A 103 -8.06 -9.43 25.00
C ASN A 103 -6.82 -8.79 24.34
N ILE A 104 -5.76 -8.54 25.12
CA ILE A 104 -4.51 -7.91 24.65
C ILE A 104 -3.90 -8.60 23.42
N TYR A 105 -3.99 -9.93 23.31
CA TYR A 105 -3.48 -10.66 22.16
C TYR A 105 -4.22 -10.31 20.87
N MET A 106 -5.54 -10.11 20.94
CA MET A 106 -6.34 -9.68 19.80
C MET A 106 -6.02 -8.25 19.40
N THR A 107 -5.88 -7.36 20.39
CA THR A 107 -5.51 -5.97 20.19
C THR A 107 -4.16 -5.86 19.48
N LEU A 108 -3.19 -6.69 19.86
CA LEU A 108 -1.85 -6.74 19.22
C LEU A 108 -1.85 -7.43 17.85
N ALA A 109 -2.78 -8.35 17.59
CA ALA A 109 -2.90 -9.01 16.28
C ALA A 109 -3.40 -8.04 15.19
N LEU A 110 -4.23 -7.06 15.53
CA LEU A 110 -4.81 -6.12 14.56
C LEU A 110 -3.75 -5.28 13.80
N PRO A 111 -2.74 -4.66 14.45
CA PRO A 111 -1.65 -3.99 13.75
C PRO A 111 -0.81 -4.94 12.88
N LEU A 112 -0.64 -6.19 13.30
CA LEU A 112 0.09 -7.19 12.50
C LEU A 112 -0.66 -7.51 11.20
N PHE A 113 -1.99 -7.64 11.26
CA PHE A 113 -2.82 -7.79 10.06
C PHE A 113 -2.71 -6.57 9.17
N GLY A 114 -2.79 -5.36 9.74
CA GLY A 114 -2.61 -4.11 9.00
C GLY A 114 -1.27 -4.02 8.27
N LEU A 115 -0.18 -4.41 8.94
CA LEU A 115 1.15 -4.46 8.34
C LEU A 115 1.21 -5.46 7.17
N ALA A 116 0.68 -6.67 7.36
CA ALA A 116 0.64 -7.68 6.30
C ALA A 116 -0.19 -7.21 5.09
N GLN A 117 -1.37 -6.63 5.33
CA GLN A 117 -2.21 -6.03 4.29
C GLN A 117 -1.49 -4.89 3.58
N ALA A 118 -0.79 -4.01 4.30
CA ALA A 118 -0.07 -2.88 3.74
C ALA A 118 1.11 -3.33 2.85
N LEU A 119 1.87 -4.34 3.28
CA LEU A 119 2.94 -4.93 2.48
C LEU A 119 2.39 -5.59 1.20
N GLY A 120 1.28 -6.32 1.34
CA GLY A 120 0.58 -6.94 0.21
C GLY A 120 0.08 -5.90 -0.78
N GLY A 121 -0.61 -4.87 -0.28
CA GLY A 121 -1.12 -3.75 -1.06
C GLY A 121 -0.01 -2.98 -1.77
N TYR A 122 1.10 -2.68 -1.08
CA TYR A 122 2.25 -1.98 -1.66
C TYR A 122 2.87 -2.77 -2.82
N ARG A 123 3.18 -4.06 -2.60
CA ARG A 123 3.77 -4.92 -3.63
C ARG A 123 2.81 -5.18 -4.79
N GLY A 124 1.54 -5.38 -4.49
CA GLY A 124 0.47 -5.51 -5.48
C GLY A 124 0.35 -4.27 -6.35
N ALA A 125 0.32 -3.09 -5.73
CA ALA A 125 0.26 -1.81 -6.42
C ALA A 125 1.47 -1.59 -7.35
N LEU A 126 2.69 -1.85 -6.90
CA LEU A 126 3.90 -1.76 -7.74
C LEU A 126 3.84 -2.70 -8.95
N ARG A 127 3.36 -3.93 -8.76
CA ARG A 127 3.16 -4.87 -9.87
C ARG A 127 2.11 -4.38 -10.85
N GLY A 128 1.01 -3.82 -10.36
CA GLY A 128 -0.04 -3.21 -11.20
C GLY A 128 0.48 -2.01 -11.99
N LEU A 129 1.32 -1.17 -11.38
CA LEU A 129 1.96 -0.04 -12.07
C LEU A 129 2.88 -0.52 -13.19
N ARG A 130 3.71 -1.55 -12.94
CA ARG A 130 4.57 -2.16 -13.96
C ARG A 130 3.78 -2.72 -15.13
N GLU A 131 2.63 -3.32 -14.87
CA GLU A 131 1.75 -3.84 -15.93
C GLU A 131 1.05 -2.73 -16.72
N ASN A 132 0.79 -1.58 -16.12
CA ASN A 132 0.15 -0.45 -16.78
C ASN A 132 1.15 0.38 -17.62
N LEU A 133 2.29 0.69 -17.01
CA LEU A 133 3.30 1.64 -17.50
C LEU A 133 4.49 0.93 -18.19
N GLY A 134 4.56 -0.39 -18.16
CA GLY A 134 5.67 -1.14 -18.75
C GLY A 134 6.87 -1.32 -17.82
N GLY A 135 7.98 -1.78 -18.39
CA GLY A 135 9.20 -2.11 -17.65
C GLY A 135 9.90 -0.87 -17.06
N PRO A 136 10.66 -1.04 -15.96
CA PRO A 136 11.54 0.01 -15.45
C PRO A 136 12.70 0.26 -16.43
N VAL A 137 12.94 1.53 -16.75
CA VAL A 137 14.01 2.00 -17.64
C VAL A 137 14.80 3.10 -16.90
N PRO A 138 16.13 3.16 -17.04
CA PRO A 138 16.91 4.25 -16.45
C PRO A 138 16.57 5.58 -17.12
N GLY A 139 16.31 6.59 -16.31
CA GLY A 139 16.22 7.99 -16.73
C GLY A 139 15.02 8.43 -17.57
N VAL A 140 14.24 7.51 -18.16
CA VAL A 140 13.11 7.83 -19.04
C VAL A 140 11.77 7.54 -18.35
N GLY A 141 10.89 8.54 -18.28
CA GLY A 141 9.54 8.41 -17.74
C GLY A 141 9.18 9.41 -16.64
N SER A 142 7.93 9.35 -16.21
CA SER A 142 7.33 10.31 -15.25
C SER A 142 7.05 9.71 -13.88
N ILE A 143 7.33 8.43 -13.64
CA ILE A 143 7.02 7.76 -12.38
C ILE A 143 8.21 6.91 -11.94
N CYS A 144 8.64 7.05 -10.68
CA CYS A 144 9.70 6.23 -10.10
C CYS A 144 9.27 4.76 -10.03
N ALA A 145 10.11 3.85 -10.52
CA ALA A 145 9.82 2.42 -10.52
C ALA A 145 9.96 1.75 -9.15
N HIS A 146 10.61 2.40 -8.18
CA HIS A 146 10.88 1.83 -6.87
C HIS A 146 9.77 2.15 -5.85
N CYS A 147 9.35 3.42 -5.76
CA CYS A 147 8.34 3.86 -4.81
C CYS A 147 7.03 4.37 -5.46
N GLY A 148 7.00 4.51 -6.79
CA GLY A 148 5.85 5.05 -7.50
C GLY A 148 5.70 6.58 -7.43
N TYR A 149 6.70 7.31 -6.93
CA TYR A 149 6.66 8.78 -6.86
C TYR A 149 6.53 9.45 -8.24
N ASP A 150 5.85 10.60 -8.30
CA ASP A 150 5.67 11.40 -9.52
C ASP A 150 6.94 12.21 -9.84
N LEU A 151 7.59 11.87 -10.94
CA LEU A 151 8.79 12.50 -11.49
C LEU A 151 8.50 13.24 -12.80
N SER A 152 7.24 13.49 -13.14
CA SER A 152 6.86 14.24 -14.37
C SER A 152 7.48 15.63 -14.44
N ALA A 153 7.72 16.27 -13.29
CA ALA A 153 8.34 17.59 -13.20
C ALA A 153 9.87 17.56 -13.11
N THR A 154 10.53 16.39 -13.17
CA THR A 154 11.99 16.29 -13.08
C THR A 154 12.61 15.87 -14.41
N ALA A 155 13.76 16.44 -14.74
CA ALA A 155 14.52 16.05 -15.92
C ALA A 155 14.85 14.55 -15.89
N GLY A 156 14.97 13.94 -17.07
CA GLY A 156 15.40 12.55 -17.19
C GLY A 156 16.73 12.31 -16.45
N GLY A 157 16.87 11.16 -15.82
CA GLY A 157 18.06 10.79 -15.04
C GLY A 157 18.15 11.36 -13.62
N TRP A 158 17.25 12.27 -13.21
CA TRP A 158 17.19 12.70 -11.81
C TRP A 158 16.78 11.56 -10.88
N LYS A 159 17.52 11.42 -9.76
CA LYS A 159 17.19 10.53 -8.66
C LYS A 159 15.85 10.90 -8.03
N CYS A 160 15.10 9.90 -7.63
CA CYS A 160 13.85 10.11 -6.91
C CYS A 160 14.13 10.78 -5.55
N PRO A 161 13.49 11.91 -5.22
CA PRO A 161 13.72 12.60 -3.95
C PRO A 161 13.21 11.81 -2.73
N GLU A 162 12.24 10.91 -2.91
CA GLU A 162 11.68 10.12 -1.81
C GLU A 162 12.52 8.88 -1.47
N CYS A 163 13.11 8.22 -2.47
CA CYS A 163 13.76 6.92 -2.27
C CYS A 163 15.17 6.79 -2.87
N GLY A 164 15.69 7.84 -3.51
CA GLY A 164 17.00 7.84 -4.17
C GLY A 164 17.08 6.99 -5.46
N GLY A 165 16.01 6.30 -5.86
CA GLY A 165 16.00 5.42 -7.02
C GLY A 165 16.15 6.16 -8.36
N GLU A 166 16.87 5.56 -9.31
CA GLU A 166 17.16 6.13 -10.63
C GLU A 166 16.25 5.56 -11.75
N LEU A 167 15.57 4.44 -11.46
CA LEU A 167 14.69 3.77 -12.41
C LEU A 167 13.32 4.43 -12.47
N ARG A 168 12.80 4.60 -13.68
CA ARG A 168 11.49 5.16 -13.98
C ARG A 168 10.67 4.19 -14.84
N TYR A 169 9.35 4.24 -14.77
CA TYR A 169 8.51 3.48 -15.71
C TYR A 169 8.49 4.19 -17.07
N ALA A 170 8.67 3.45 -18.16
CA ALA A 170 8.59 4.00 -19.51
C ALA A 170 7.25 4.74 -19.72
N SER A 171 7.29 5.99 -20.17
CA SER A 171 6.07 6.63 -20.67
C SER A 171 5.72 5.96 -22.00
N ARG A 172 4.46 5.52 -22.19
CA ARG A 172 4.00 4.98 -23.50
C ARG A 172 4.24 5.94 -24.67
N GLU A 173 4.40 7.23 -24.39
CA GLU A 173 4.75 8.27 -25.36
C GLU A 173 6.18 8.17 -25.89
N ALA A 174 7.06 7.36 -25.28
CA ALA A 174 8.45 7.18 -25.74
C ALA A 174 8.61 6.04 -26.77
N GLU A 175 7.52 5.34 -27.11
CA GLU A 175 7.50 4.27 -28.12
C GLU A 175 6.92 4.72 -29.47
N VAL A 176 6.63 6.02 -29.63
CA VAL A 176 6.17 6.65 -30.88
C VAL A 176 7.21 7.65 -31.36
#